data_AF-A0A930K702-F1
#
_entry.id   AF-A0A930K702-F1
#
_cell.length_a   1.000
_cell.length_b   1.000
_cell.length_c   1.000
_cell.angle_alpha   90.00
_cell.angle_beta   90.00
_cell.angle_gamma   90.00
#
_symmetry.space_group_name_H-M   'P 1'
#
loop_
_entity.id
_entity.type
_entity.pdbx_description
1 polymer ?
#
loop_
_entity_poly.entity_id
_entity_poly.type
_entity_poly.pdbx_seq_one_letter_code
_entity_poly.pdbx_strand_id
1 'polypeptide(L)'
;MRRQIQITQELHEALSKLKKGQSFDAYLKGVVQILERDGTSVKDYEDPIDKLVKLQANRIIEVIRGVEKKQEKHLLTIISKMEFPSVPTVQNVGLSIEDQANIEALVKINQEQTVLINNLKSENNRLKTDIELCHKTEERTDGKLSEEGTQELLELLFKLEGMMGVDYLEKNKLTIPKSNFRVAIDAIKKAIGNYGSYCP
;
A
#
# COMPACT_ATOMS: atom_id res chain seq x y z
N MET A 1 10.31 3.97 -46.16
CA MET A 1 8.82 3.87 -46.19
C MET A 1 8.25 4.92 -45.24
N ARG A 2 7.48 5.91 -45.74
CA ARG A 2 6.78 6.87 -44.88
C ARG A 2 5.52 6.18 -44.33
N ARG A 3 5.44 5.99 -43.01
CA ARG A 3 4.23 5.47 -42.35
C ARG A 3 3.18 6.58 -42.38
N GLN A 4 2.07 6.35 -43.06
CA GLN A 4 0.98 7.32 -43.17
C GLN A 4 0.02 7.09 -42.00
N ILE A 5 -0.07 8.06 -41.09
CA ILE A 5 -1.03 8.03 -39.99
C ILE A 5 -2.34 8.60 -40.54
N GLN A 6 -3.41 7.80 -40.52
CA GLN A 6 -4.75 8.29 -40.80
C GLN A 6 -5.27 9.01 -39.56
N ILE A 7 -5.64 10.27 -39.72
CA ILE A 7 -6.19 11.12 -38.66
C ILE A 7 -7.67 11.30 -38.95
N THR A 8 -8.52 11.27 -37.93
CA THR A 8 -9.95 11.55 -38.08
C THR A 8 -10.17 12.99 -38.58
N GLN A 9 -11.25 13.17 -39.36
CA GLN A 9 -11.55 14.46 -39.98
C GLN A 9 -11.77 15.58 -38.95
N GLU A 10 -12.42 15.26 -37.83
CA GLU A 10 -12.60 16.18 -36.70
C GLU A 10 -11.27 16.69 -36.13
N LEU A 11 -10.31 15.80 -35.94
CA LEU A 11 -9.00 16.14 -35.40
C LEU A 11 -8.17 16.96 -36.39
N HIS A 12 -8.26 16.65 -37.69
CA HIS A 12 -7.64 17.46 -38.74
C HIS A 12 -8.21 18.90 -38.77
N GLU A 13 -9.53 19.06 -38.68
CA GLU A 13 -10.17 20.38 -38.66
C GLU A 13 -9.81 21.19 -37.41
N ALA A 14 -9.79 20.56 -36.24
CA ALA A 14 -9.39 21.20 -34.99
C ALA A 14 -7.93 21.70 -35.04
N LEU A 15 -6.99 20.85 -35.47
CA LEU A 15 -5.59 21.23 -35.61
C LEU A 15 -5.37 22.28 -36.72
N SER A 16 -6.17 22.24 -37.79
CA SER A 16 -6.10 23.22 -38.87
C SER A 16 -6.52 24.63 -38.43
N LYS A 17 -7.50 24.75 -37.53
CA LYS A 17 -7.88 26.03 -36.91
C LYS A 17 -6.76 26.59 -36.03
N LEU A 18 -6.06 25.71 -35.31
CA LEU A 18 -5.02 26.09 -34.35
C LEU A 18 -3.68 26.47 -35.00
N LYS A 19 -3.30 25.83 -36.11
CA LYS A 19 -2.00 26.10 -36.77
C LYS A 19 -1.89 27.47 -37.44
N LYS A 20 -2.98 28.26 -37.53
CA LYS A 20 -3.04 29.66 -38.02
C LYS A 20 -2.12 29.95 -39.23
N GLY A 21 -2.22 29.12 -40.28
CA GLY A 21 -1.45 29.30 -41.52
C GLY A 21 -0.07 28.62 -41.58
N GLN A 22 0.40 28.01 -40.49
CA GLN A 22 1.62 27.20 -40.48
C GLN A 22 1.40 25.80 -41.06
N SER A 23 2.49 25.11 -41.41
CA SER A 23 2.46 23.67 -41.71
C SER A 23 2.23 22.88 -40.42
N PHE A 24 1.58 21.72 -40.51
CA PHE A 24 1.35 20.87 -39.33
C PHE A 24 2.66 20.45 -38.65
N ASP A 25 3.73 20.19 -39.42
CA ASP A 25 5.05 19.84 -38.87
C ASP A 25 5.64 20.98 -38.03
N ALA A 26 5.58 22.22 -38.52
CA ALA A 26 6.08 23.38 -37.79
C ALA A 26 5.27 23.65 -36.52
N TYR A 27 3.94 23.54 -36.61
CA TYR A 27 3.05 23.71 -35.47
C TYR A 27 3.29 22.65 -34.38
N LEU A 28 3.33 21.37 -34.76
CA LEU A 28 3.55 20.27 -33.82
C LEU A 28 4.94 20.33 -33.16
N LYS A 29 5.99 20.72 -33.90
CA LYS A 29 7.32 20.95 -33.30
C LYS A 29 7.28 22.06 -32.25
N GLY A 30 6.57 23.15 -32.52
CA GLY A 30 6.38 24.22 -31.53
C GLY A 30 5.63 23.76 -30.29
N VAL A 31 4.57 22.96 -30.46
CA VAL A 31 3.82 22.37 -29.35
C VAL A 31 4.72 21.46 -28.50
N VAL A 32 5.52 20.60 -29.13
CA VAL A 32 6.47 19.72 -28.42
C VAL A 32 7.48 20.54 -27.61
N GLN A 33 8.04 21.60 -28.18
CA GLN A 33 8.98 22.48 -27.47
C GLN A 33 8.35 23.19 -26.27
N ILE A 34 7.08 23.62 -26.38
CA ILE A 34 6.35 24.23 -25.26
C ILE A 34 6.14 23.20 -24.15
N LEU A 35 5.72 21.98 -24.49
CA LEU A 35 5.50 20.91 -23.52
C LEU A 35 6.80 20.49 -22.82
N GLU A 36 7.92 20.41 -23.55
CA GLU A 36 9.24 20.12 -22.97
C GLU A 36 9.73 21.26 -22.06
N ARG A 37 9.50 22.53 -22.43
CA ARG A 37 9.85 23.69 -21.59
C ARG A 37 9.03 23.73 -20.30
N ASP A 38 7.74 23.43 -20.39
CA ASP A 38 6.81 23.53 -19.28
C ASP A 38 6.78 22.23 -18.44
N GLY A 39 7.62 21.23 -18.76
CA GLY A 39 7.74 19.96 -18.02
C GLY A 39 6.48 19.09 -18.06
N THR A 40 5.67 19.25 -19.11
CA THR A 40 4.39 18.54 -19.33
C THR A 40 4.48 17.65 -20.56
N SER A 41 5.69 17.32 -21.01
CA SER A 41 5.91 16.44 -22.15
C SER A 41 5.37 15.05 -21.83
N VAL A 42 4.75 14.39 -22.80
CA VAL A 42 4.26 13.01 -22.63
C VAL A 42 5.41 12.03 -22.32
N LYS A 43 6.66 12.38 -22.67
CA LYS A 43 7.86 11.64 -22.25
C LYS A 43 8.09 11.67 -20.73
N ASP A 44 7.65 12.71 -20.05
CA ASP A 44 7.77 12.84 -18.59
C ASP A 44 6.69 12.03 -17.85
N TYR A 45 5.64 11.59 -18.55
CA TYR A 45 4.65 10.63 -18.04
C TYR A 45 5.08 9.17 -18.16
N GLU A 46 6.15 8.89 -18.92
CA GLU A 46 6.77 7.55 -19.00
C GLU A 46 7.85 7.33 -17.94
N ASP A 47 8.22 8.35 -17.15
CA ASP A 47 9.13 8.13 -16.04
C ASP A 47 8.43 7.23 -15.00
N PRO A 48 8.90 5.99 -14.79
CA PRO A 48 8.18 5.02 -13.99
C PRO A 48 7.96 5.59 -12.60
N ILE A 49 6.75 5.44 -12.06
CA ILE A 49 6.31 5.92 -10.74
C ILE A 49 7.40 5.72 -9.67
N ASP A 50 8.16 4.62 -9.78
CA ASP A 50 9.37 4.32 -9.00
C ASP A 50 10.40 5.45 -8.89
N LYS A 51 10.69 6.19 -9.96
CA LYS A 51 11.64 7.32 -9.93
C LYS A 51 11.08 8.48 -9.12
N LEU A 52 9.81 8.83 -9.31
CA LEU A 52 9.15 9.91 -8.57
C LEU A 52 9.04 9.57 -7.07
N VAL A 53 8.69 8.32 -6.75
CA VAL A 53 8.65 7.81 -5.38
C VAL A 53 10.04 7.81 -4.75
N LYS A 54 11.08 7.38 -5.47
CA LYS A 54 12.49 7.44 -5.00
C LYS A 54 12.94 8.87 -4.75
N LEU A 55 12.57 9.82 -5.61
CA LEU A 55 12.94 11.23 -5.46
C LEU A 55 12.24 11.88 -4.27
N GLN A 56 10.95 11.57 -4.05
CA GLN A 56 10.23 11.99 -2.85
C GLN A 56 10.79 11.33 -1.58
N ALA A 57 11.08 10.04 -1.60
CA ALA A 57 11.66 9.31 -0.46
C ALA A 57 13.03 9.89 -0.06
N ASN A 58 13.90 10.17 -1.04
CA ASN A 58 15.20 10.80 -0.78
C ASN A 58 15.03 12.19 -0.15
N ARG A 59 14.07 12.99 -0.62
CA ARG A 59 13.78 14.31 -0.06
C ARG A 59 13.27 14.22 1.39
N ILE A 60 12.41 13.24 1.69
CA ILE A 60 11.94 12.97 3.05
C ILE A 60 13.10 12.56 3.96
N ILE A 61 13.99 11.69 3.48
CA ILE A 61 15.19 11.25 4.23
C ILE A 61 16.10 12.45 4.56
N GLU A 62 16.31 13.37 3.62
CA GLU A 62 17.12 14.57 3.89
C GLU A 62 16.47 15.51 4.91
N VAL A 63 15.15 15.69 4.84
CA VAL A 63 14.42 16.49 5.84
C VAL A 63 14.53 15.86 7.22
N ILE A 64 14.34 14.54 7.34
CA ILE A 64 14.49 13.81 8.60
C ILE A 64 15.90 13.96 9.15
N ARG A 65 16.94 13.75 8.32
CA ARG A 65 18.34 13.96 8.74
C ARG A 65 18.61 15.40 9.19
N GLY A 66 18.01 16.39 8.54
CA GLY A 66 18.10 17.79 8.92
C GLY A 66 17.43 18.07 10.27
N VAL A 67 16.27 17.47 10.52
CA VAL A 67 15.55 17.55 11.81
C VAL A 67 16.35 16.85 12.91
N GLU A 68 16.86 15.65 12.67
CA GLU A 68 17.70 14.89 13.61
C GLU A 68 18.95 15.69 14.00
N LYS A 69 19.69 16.23 13.03
CA LYS A 69 20.86 17.10 13.32
C LYS A 69 20.48 18.34 14.11
N LYS A 70 19.31 18.93 13.85
CA LYS A 70 18.82 20.11 14.58
C LYS A 70 18.43 19.75 16.01
N GLN A 71 17.78 18.61 16.22
CA GLN A 71 17.44 18.09 17.54
C GLN A 71 18.68 17.70 18.34
N GLU A 72 19.64 17.00 17.73
CA GLU A 72 20.92 16.64 18.32
C GLU A 72 21.68 17.89 18.79
N LYS A 73 21.80 18.91 17.92
CA LYS A 73 22.44 20.18 18.29
C LYS A 73 21.70 20.89 19.43
N HIS A 74 20.37 20.83 19.44
CA HIS A 74 19.57 21.41 20.50
C HIS A 74 19.77 20.68 21.83
N LEU A 75 19.78 19.34 21.83
CA LEU A 75 20.08 18.51 23.00
C LEU A 75 21.50 18.75 23.52
N LEU A 76 22.50 18.82 22.65
CA LEU A 76 23.87 19.18 23.03
C LEU A 76 23.94 20.57 23.64
N THR A 77 23.16 21.52 23.14
CA THR A 77 23.07 22.87 23.72
C THR A 77 22.44 22.82 25.11
N ILE A 78 21.38 22.03 25.31
CA ILE A 78 20.76 21.82 26.63
C ILE A 78 21.75 21.17 27.58
N ILE A 79 22.46 20.11 27.16
CA ILE A 79 23.48 19.43 27.93
C ILE A 79 24.64 20.37 28.29
N SER A 80 25.07 21.24 27.36
CA SER A 80 26.13 22.22 27.62
C SER A 80 25.73 23.33 28.59
N LYS A 81 24.42 23.61 28.72
CA LYS A 81 23.85 24.62 29.62
C LYS A 81 23.37 24.02 30.95
N MET A 82 23.16 22.71 30.98
CA MET A 82 23.15 21.95 32.22
C MET A 82 24.61 21.93 32.70
N GLU A 83 24.96 22.93 33.51
CA GLU A 83 25.97 22.69 34.54
C GLU A 83 25.49 21.46 35.29
N PHE A 84 26.05 20.29 35.01
CA PHE A 84 25.96 19.19 35.95
C PHE A 84 26.56 19.79 37.22
N PRO A 85 25.79 19.96 38.31
CA PRO A 85 26.43 20.18 39.58
C PRO A 85 27.41 19.03 39.68
N SER A 86 28.70 19.34 39.74
CA SER A 86 29.74 18.37 40.10
C SER A 86 29.11 17.56 41.20
N VAL A 87 28.86 16.27 40.94
CA VAL A 87 28.21 15.36 41.87
C VAL A 87 28.78 15.72 43.23
N PRO A 88 28.00 16.24 44.19
CA PRO A 88 28.58 16.52 45.48
C PRO A 88 29.18 15.19 45.89
N THR A 89 30.52 15.12 46.00
CA THR A 89 31.19 13.97 46.58
C THR A 89 30.39 13.71 47.83
N VAL A 90 29.62 12.60 47.83
CA VAL A 90 28.58 12.36 48.82
C VAL A 90 29.30 12.40 50.14
N GLN A 91 29.22 13.55 50.82
CA GLN A 91 29.57 13.61 52.22
C GLN A 91 28.60 12.63 52.83
N ASN A 92 29.17 11.57 53.40
CA ASN A 92 28.47 10.49 54.08
C ASN A 92 27.47 11.07 55.10
N VAL A 93 26.30 11.47 54.64
CA VAL A 93 25.10 11.54 55.46
C VAL A 93 24.66 10.09 55.48
N GLY A 94 25.06 9.38 56.55
CA GLY A 94 24.79 7.97 56.69
C GLY A 94 23.30 7.71 56.48
N LEU A 95 22.97 7.07 55.36
CA LEU A 95 21.64 6.52 55.15
C LEU A 95 21.38 5.55 56.30
N SER A 96 20.20 5.62 56.91
CA SER A 96 19.80 4.59 57.86
C SER A 96 19.82 3.24 57.15
N ILE A 97 20.10 2.16 57.87
CA ILE A 97 20.03 0.79 57.34
C ILE A 97 18.67 0.54 56.66
N GLU A 98 17.62 1.18 57.19
CA GLU A 98 16.27 1.15 56.65
C GLU A 98 16.13 1.87 55.29
N ASP A 99 16.77 3.03 55.12
CA ASP A 99 16.78 3.75 53.84
C ASP A 99 17.55 2.98 52.76
N GLN A 100 18.63 2.32 53.15
CA GLN A 100 19.41 1.47 52.26
C GLN A 100 18.63 0.23 51.81
N ALA A 101 17.94 -0.43 52.74
CA ALA A 101 17.05 -1.55 52.42
C ALA A 101 15.88 -1.12 51.52
N ASN A 102 15.31 0.06 51.75
CA ASN A 102 14.23 0.61 50.92
C ASN A 102 14.72 0.93 49.49
N ILE A 103 15.92 1.51 49.36
CA ILE A 103 16.53 1.78 48.05
C ILE A 103 16.80 0.48 47.30
N GLU A 104 17.36 -0.54 47.96
CA GLU A 104 17.59 -1.85 47.33
C GLU A 104 16.28 -2.53 46.90
N ALA A 105 15.23 -2.45 47.71
CA ALA A 105 13.90 -2.97 47.36
C ALA A 105 13.33 -2.24 46.13
N LEU A 106 13.44 -0.91 46.07
CA LEU A 106 13.00 -0.12 44.91
C LEU A 106 13.79 -0.44 43.65
N VAL A 107 15.12 -0.63 43.76
CA VAL A 107 15.97 -1.04 42.64
C VAL A 107 15.55 -2.40 42.10
N LYS A 108 15.26 -3.36 42.99
CA LYS A 108 14.80 -4.70 42.60
C LYS A 108 13.44 -4.66 41.89
N ILE A 109 12.48 -3.88 42.40
CA ILE A 109 11.18 -3.67 41.75
C ILE A 109 11.37 -3.07 40.35
N ASN A 110 12.27 -2.10 40.20
CA ASN A 110 12.52 -1.45 38.92
C ASN A 110 13.12 -2.42 37.89
N GLN A 111 14.02 -3.31 38.33
CA GLN A 111 14.57 -4.38 37.49
C GLN A 111 13.49 -5.37 37.04
N GLU A 112 12.62 -5.82 37.95
CA GLU A 112 11.50 -6.72 37.65
C GLU A 112 10.51 -6.06 36.68
N GLN A 113 10.18 -4.78 36.88
CA GLN A 113 9.34 -4.00 35.98
C GLN A 113 9.96 -3.85 34.59
N THR A 114 11.28 -3.65 34.50
CA THR A 114 11.99 -3.54 33.22
C THR A 114 11.91 -4.84 32.42
N VAL A 115 12.08 -5.99 33.09
CA VAL A 115 11.92 -7.31 32.46
C VAL A 115 10.49 -7.51 31.97
N LEU A 116 9.49 -7.16 32.79
CA LEU A 116 8.08 -7.26 32.39
C LEU A 116 7.76 -6.40 31.17
N ILE A 117 8.23 -5.15 31.15
CA ILE A 117 8.04 -4.23 30.01
C ILE A 117 8.65 -4.80 28.73
N ASN A 118 9.85 -5.39 28.82
CA ASN A 118 10.50 -5.98 27.66
C ASN A 118 9.74 -7.20 27.13
N ASN A 119 9.23 -8.05 28.03
CA ASN A 119 8.39 -9.20 27.66
C ASN A 119 7.10 -8.73 26.98
N LEU A 120 6.41 -7.74 27.55
CA LEU A 120 5.18 -7.17 26.98
C LEU A 120 5.43 -6.49 25.63
N LYS A 121 6.57 -5.82 25.43
CA LYS A 121 6.96 -5.26 24.13
C LYS A 121 7.20 -6.35 23.10
N SER A 122 7.89 -7.43 23.49
CA SER A 122 8.13 -8.57 22.62
C SER A 122 6.81 -9.23 22.21
N GLU A 123 5.89 -9.41 23.14
CA GLU A 123 4.58 -9.99 22.87
C GLU A 123 3.71 -9.06 22.01
N ASN A 124 3.72 -7.75 22.26
CA ASN A 124 3.05 -6.77 21.39
C ASN A 124 3.61 -6.81 19.97
N ASN A 125 4.92 -6.91 19.80
CA ASN A 125 5.52 -7.01 18.46
C ASN A 125 5.12 -8.31 17.75
N ARG A 126 5.05 -9.43 18.49
CA ARG A 126 4.55 -10.71 17.96
C ARG A 126 3.09 -10.58 17.53
N LEU A 127 2.22 -10.10 18.41
CA LEU A 127 0.79 -9.91 18.11
C LEU A 127 0.57 -8.93 16.96
N LYS A 128 1.34 -7.84 16.89
CA LYS A 128 1.29 -6.90 15.79
C LYS A 128 1.72 -7.56 14.47
N THR A 129 2.74 -8.42 14.50
CA THR A 129 3.15 -9.20 13.33
C THR A 129 2.07 -10.19 12.91
N ASP A 130 1.45 -10.88 13.86
CA ASP A 130 0.35 -11.82 13.60
C ASP A 130 -0.86 -11.08 12.99
N ILE A 131 -1.20 -9.90 13.52
CA ILE A 131 -2.25 -9.02 12.97
C ILE A 131 -1.87 -8.50 11.58
N GLU A 132 -0.63 -8.08 11.34
CA GLU A 132 -0.18 -7.63 10.02
C GLU A 132 -0.17 -8.76 8.98
N LEU A 133 0.13 -9.99 9.40
CA LEU A 133 0.02 -11.18 8.56
C LEU A 133 -1.45 -11.50 8.26
N CYS A 134 -2.32 -11.46 9.27
CA CYS A 134 -3.77 -11.63 9.10
C CYS A 134 -4.38 -10.54 8.22
N HIS A 135 -4.00 -9.27 8.39
CA HIS A 135 -4.48 -8.16 7.56
C HIS A 135 -3.91 -8.21 6.14
N LYS A 136 -2.67 -8.69 5.93
CA LYS A 136 -2.19 -8.98 4.57
C LYS A 136 -2.98 -10.10 3.89
N THR A 137 -3.56 -11.02 4.66
CA THR A 137 -4.53 -12.00 4.14
C THR A 137 -5.95 -11.45 4.02
N GLU A 138 -6.37 -10.46 4.82
CA GLU A 138 -7.70 -9.82 4.77
C GLU A 138 -7.81 -8.65 3.78
N GLU A 139 -6.71 -8.00 3.38
CA GLU A 139 -6.70 -7.10 2.20
C GLU A 139 -7.06 -7.87 0.92
N ARG A 140 -7.02 -9.20 0.96
CA ARG A 140 -7.84 -10.04 0.10
C ARG A 140 -9.25 -10.16 0.69
N THR A 141 -10.03 -9.14 0.35
CA THR A 141 -11.48 -9.16 0.12
C THR A 141 -12.42 -8.92 1.32
N ASP A 142 -13.18 -7.83 1.22
CA ASP A 142 -14.43 -7.50 1.95
C ASP A 142 -15.55 -8.56 1.75
N GLY A 143 -15.25 -9.85 1.91
CA GLY A 143 -16.15 -10.94 1.50
C GLY A 143 -16.42 -10.98 -0.01
N LYS A 144 -15.66 -10.24 -0.82
CA LYS A 144 -15.66 -10.37 -2.29
C LYS A 144 -14.84 -11.60 -2.67
N LEU A 145 -15.20 -12.33 -3.71
CA LEU A 145 -14.28 -13.33 -4.25
C LEU A 145 -13.03 -12.62 -4.80
N SER A 146 -11.88 -13.29 -4.84
CA SER A 146 -10.72 -12.80 -5.59
C SER A 146 -11.12 -12.48 -7.04
N GLU A 147 -10.39 -11.59 -7.73
CA GLU A 147 -10.69 -11.27 -9.13
C GLU A 147 -10.66 -12.54 -10.00
N GLU A 148 -9.70 -13.43 -9.75
CA GLU A 148 -9.61 -14.74 -10.38
C GLU A 148 -10.80 -15.66 -10.03
N GLY A 149 -11.23 -15.68 -8.76
CA GLY A 149 -12.37 -16.48 -8.32
C GLY A 149 -13.69 -15.96 -8.89
N THR A 150 -13.83 -14.64 -9.02
CA THR A 150 -14.98 -13.98 -9.64
C THR A 150 -15.06 -14.31 -11.12
N GLN A 151 -13.93 -14.24 -11.83
CA GLN A 151 -13.85 -14.57 -13.24
C GLN A 151 -14.17 -16.05 -13.50
N GLU A 152 -13.62 -16.97 -12.71
CA GLU A 152 -13.90 -18.41 -12.84
C GLU A 152 -15.39 -18.72 -12.58
N LEU A 153 -16.01 -18.07 -11.59
CA LEU A 153 -17.45 -18.24 -11.33
C LEU A 153 -18.32 -17.69 -12.46
N LEU A 154 -17.97 -16.55 -13.05
CA LEU A 154 -18.67 -15.99 -14.21
C LEU A 154 -18.58 -16.94 -15.42
N GLU A 155 -17.42 -17.53 -15.67
CA GLU A 155 -17.26 -18.52 -16.74
C GLU A 155 -18.09 -19.78 -16.50
N LEU A 156 -18.18 -20.25 -15.25
CA LEU A 156 -19.00 -21.40 -14.89
C LEU A 156 -20.50 -21.11 -15.04
N LEU A 157 -20.95 -19.90 -14.70
CA LEU A 157 -22.32 -19.45 -14.92
C LEU A 157 -22.64 -19.36 -16.41
N PHE A 158 -21.75 -18.81 -17.23
CA PHE A 158 -21.93 -18.74 -18.68
C PHE A 158 -22.00 -20.14 -19.31
N LYS A 159 -21.17 -21.08 -18.86
CA LYS A 159 -21.23 -22.49 -19.28
C LYS A 159 -22.56 -23.14 -18.88
N LEU A 160 -23.07 -22.85 -17.68
CA LEU A 160 -24.37 -23.33 -17.22
C LEU A 160 -25.50 -22.79 -18.10
N GLU A 161 -25.48 -21.50 -18.46
CA GLU A 161 -26.43 -20.89 -19.39
C GLU A 161 -26.41 -21.56 -20.77
N GLY A 162 -25.22 -21.86 -21.31
CA GLY A 162 -25.10 -22.58 -22.57
C GLY A 162 -25.59 -24.03 -22.54
N MET A 163 -25.70 -24.64 -21.35
CA MET A 163 -26.25 -25.99 -21.16
C MET A 163 -27.77 -25.99 -20.95
N MET A 164 -28.37 -24.83 -20.72
CA MET A 164 -29.82 -24.68 -20.57
C MET A 164 -30.48 -24.58 -21.94
N GLY A 165 -31.54 -25.37 -22.15
CA GLY A 165 -32.39 -25.31 -23.34
C GLY A 165 -33.76 -24.74 -22.99
N VAL A 166 -34.41 -24.10 -23.95
CA VAL A 166 -35.81 -23.66 -23.78
C VAL A 166 -36.72 -24.89 -23.79
N ASP A 167 -37.63 -24.97 -22.83
CA ASP A 167 -38.68 -25.99 -22.84
C ASP A 167 -39.62 -25.72 -24.03
N TYR A 168 -39.70 -26.68 -24.95
CA TYR A 168 -40.53 -26.57 -26.14
C TYR A 168 -42.03 -26.61 -25.82
N LEU A 169 -42.42 -27.12 -24.65
CA LEU A 169 -43.80 -27.20 -24.18
C LEU A 169 -44.18 -25.94 -23.37
N GLU A 170 -43.24 -25.41 -22.60
CA GLU A 170 -43.44 -24.21 -21.79
C GLU A 170 -42.36 -23.16 -22.08
N LYS A 171 -42.61 -22.26 -23.03
CA LYS A 171 -41.64 -21.25 -23.53
C LYS A 171 -41.00 -20.34 -22.45
N ASN A 172 -41.53 -20.34 -21.22
CA ASN A 172 -41.00 -19.57 -20.10
C ASN A 172 -40.15 -20.42 -19.13
N LYS A 173 -39.90 -21.69 -19.44
CA LYS A 173 -39.07 -22.59 -18.63
C LYS A 173 -37.77 -22.90 -19.36
N LEU A 174 -36.69 -22.91 -18.59
CA LEU A 174 -35.40 -23.44 -19.02
C LEU A 174 -35.25 -24.85 -18.45
N THR A 175 -34.75 -25.76 -19.28
CA THR A 175 -34.49 -27.15 -18.93
C THR A 175 -33.01 -27.44 -19.07
N ILE A 176 -32.48 -28.26 -18.18
CA ILE A 176 -31.11 -28.74 -18.24
C ILE A 176 -31.09 -30.23 -17.90
N PRO A 177 -30.33 -31.06 -18.63
CA PRO A 177 -30.14 -32.46 -18.27
C PRO A 177 -29.57 -32.56 -16.85
N LYS A 178 -30.16 -33.45 -16.03
CA LYS A 178 -29.76 -33.63 -14.62
C LYS A 178 -28.27 -33.94 -14.44
N SER A 179 -27.67 -34.67 -15.38
CA SER A 179 -26.23 -34.95 -15.42
C SER A 179 -25.41 -33.66 -15.55
N ASN A 180 -25.79 -32.78 -16.46
CA ASN A 180 -25.08 -31.53 -16.75
C ASN A 180 -25.25 -30.54 -15.59
N PHE A 181 -26.45 -30.47 -15.01
CA PHE A 181 -26.70 -29.65 -13.83
C PHE A 181 -25.82 -30.07 -12.65
N ARG A 182 -25.68 -31.38 -12.41
CA ARG A 182 -24.84 -31.90 -11.32
C ARG A 182 -23.37 -31.53 -11.52
N VAL A 183 -22.85 -31.71 -12.73
CA VAL A 183 -21.47 -31.33 -13.08
C VAL A 183 -21.23 -29.83 -12.88
N ALA A 184 -22.15 -28.98 -13.32
CA ALA A 184 -22.04 -27.54 -13.16
C ALA A 184 -22.07 -27.12 -11.68
N ILE A 185 -22.98 -27.68 -10.88
CA ILE A 185 -23.06 -27.40 -9.44
C ILE A 185 -21.81 -27.86 -8.69
N ASP A 186 -21.28 -29.03 -9.01
CA ASP A 186 -20.06 -29.54 -8.37
C ASP A 186 -18.85 -28.65 -8.71
N ALA A 187 -18.76 -28.17 -9.95
CA ALA A 187 -17.73 -27.21 -10.37
C ALA A 187 -17.84 -25.86 -9.64
N ILE A 188 -19.06 -25.31 -9.52
CA ILE A 188 -19.32 -24.05 -8.79
C ILE A 188 -18.95 -24.19 -7.31
N LYS A 189 -19.37 -25.28 -6.65
CA LYS A 189 -19.03 -25.54 -5.25
C LYS A 189 -17.52 -25.64 -5.04
N LYS A 190 -16.81 -26.30 -5.96
CA LYS A 190 -15.36 -26.42 -5.92
C LYS A 190 -14.67 -25.06 -6.06
N ALA A 191 -15.12 -24.22 -6.99
CA ALA A 191 -14.59 -22.86 -7.15
C ALA A 191 -14.81 -22.03 -5.87
N ILE A 192 -16.02 -22.05 -5.31
CA ILE A 192 -16.31 -21.36 -4.02
C ILE A 192 -15.41 -21.87 -2.89
N GLY A 193 -15.18 -23.18 -2.80
CA GLY A 193 -14.29 -23.75 -1.77
C GLY A 193 -12.82 -23.34 -1.93
N ASN A 194 -12.35 -23.21 -3.17
CA ASN A 194 -10.97 -22.83 -3.48
C ASN A 194 -10.67 -21.34 -3.21
N TYR A 195 -11.68 -20.47 -3.37
CA TYR A 195 -11.49 -19.01 -3.28
C TYR A 195 -12.20 -18.36 -2.09
N GLY A 196 -13.07 -19.08 -1.39
CA GLY A 196 -13.84 -18.60 -0.24
C GLY A 196 -13.19 -18.86 1.12
N SER A 197 -11.86 -19.02 1.16
CA SER A 197 -11.15 -19.43 2.39
C SER A 197 -11.10 -18.30 3.42
N TYR A 198 -11.90 -18.47 4.48
CA TYR A 198 -11.84 -17.75 5.76
C TYR A 198 -10.46 -17.93 6.43
N CYS A 199 -9.93 -16.87 7.03
CA CYS A 199 -8.78 -16.97 7.94
C CYS A 199 -9.25 -17.70 9.23
N PRO A 200 -8.54 -18.75 9.70
CA PRO A 200 -8.87 -19.47 10.92
C PRO A 200 -8.67 -18.63 12.20
#